data_AF-A0A3D0V546-F1
#
_entry.id   AF-A0A3D0V546-F1
#
_cell.length_a   1.000
_cell.length_b   1.000
_cell.length_c   1.000
_cell.angle_alpha   90.00
_cell.angle_beta   90.00
_cell.angle_gamma   90.00
#
_symmetry.space_group_name_H-M   'P 1'
#
loop_
_entity.id
_entity.type
_entity.pdbx_description
1 polymer ?
#
loop_
_entity_poly.entity_id
_entity_poly.type
_entity_poly.pdbx_seq_one_letter_code
_entity_poly.pdbx_strand_id
1 'polypeptide(L)'
;MSTATPVTTQACQTPADFIYVFGPDARGATPEACAKSTSRKWVRDQDHLAVFTEGATGLVMSSQDALRIFGLKKLEEAIEYGCAIIVRNHAEPANSLRQRRYECDLDQHQVAQKTGMSIEQVRDCENSRTRSDIHLIARICHALGLDPLSVGFVPSRSNDLPSPKKGVSP
;
A
#
# COMPACT_ATOMS: atom_id res chain seq x y z
N MET A 1 -34.44 -7.72 26.59
CA MET A 1 -34.10 -6.31 26.30
C MET A 1 -33.07 -6.33 25.18
N SER A 2 -33.50 -6.00 23.95
CA SER A 2 -32.70 -6.14 22.73
C SER A 2 -32.06 -4.78 22.41
N THR A 3 -30.74 -4.69 22.49
CA THR A 3 -29.98 -3.48 22.16
C THR A 3 -29.74 -3.44 20.67
N ALA A 4 -30.53 -2.64 19.95
CA ALA A 4 -30.30 -2.35 18.54
C ALA A 4 -28.97 -1.62 18.38
N THR A 5 -28.05 -2.22 17.62
CA THR A 5 -26.78 -1.60 17.26
C THR A 5 -27.06 -0.50 16.22
N PRO A 6 -26.57 0.74 16.39
CA PRO A 6 -26.73 1.76 15.38
C PRO A 6 -25.95 1.37 14.13
N VAL A 7 -26.66 1.25 13.01
CA VAL A 7 -26.06 1.18 11.68
C VAL A 7 -25.48 2.56 11.42
N THR A 8 -24.16 2.70 11.53
CA THR A 8 -23.46 3.90 11.10
C THR A 8 -23.65 4.03 9.60
N THR A 9 -24.58 4.90 9.18
CA THR A 9 -24.77 5.30 7.79
C THR A 9 -23.47 5.93 7.32
N GLN A 10 -22.67 5.15 6.60
CA GLN A 10 -21.50 5.64 5.88
C GLN A 10 -22.03 6.68 4.88
N ALA A 11 -21.65 7.94 5.07
CA ALA A 11 -22.08 9.02 4.19
C ALA A 11 -21.76 8.63 2.74
N CYS A 12 -22.76 8.74 1.85
CA CYS A 12 -22.53 8.52 0.42
C CYS A 12 -21.47 9.53 -0.04
N GLN A 13 -20.26 9.05 -0.34
CA GLN A 13 -19.21 9.89 -0.90
C GLN A 13 -19.71 10.48 -2.22
N THR A 14 -19.62 11.79 -2.33
CA THR A 14 -20.07 12.56 -3.49
C THR A 14 -18.95 12.66 -4.52
N PRO A 15 -19.27 12.97 -5.79
CA PRO A 15 -18.24 13.24 -6.79
C PRO A 15 -17.26 14.35 -6.38
N ALA A 16 -17.70 15.32 -5.57
CA ALA A 16 -16.85 16.38 -5.04
C ALA A 16 -15.75 15.84 -4.10
N ASP A 17 -16.07 14.80 -3.31
CA ASP A 17 -15.11 14.17 -2.41
C ASP A 17 -13.99 13.45 -3.19
N PHE A 18 -14.32 12.88 -4.35
CA PHE A 18 -13.30 12.25 -5.21
C PHE A 18 -12.39 13.28 -5.87
N ILE A 19 -12.91 14.45 -6.25
CA ILE A 19 -12.09 15.55 -6.78
C ILE A 19 -11.10 16.04 -5.71
N TYR A 20 -11.50 16.06 -4.44
CA TYR A 20 -10.59 16.41 -3.35
C TYR A 20 -9.38 15.46 -3.27
N VAL A 21 -9.62 14.14 -3.40
CA VAL A 21 -8.57 13.12 -3.31
C VAL A 21 -7.71 13.05 -4.58
N PHE A 22 -8.35 12.99 -5.74
CA PHE A 22 -7.69 12.73 -7.02
C PHE A 22 -7.22 14.02 -7.70
N GLY A 23 -7.77 15.18 -7.35
CA GLY A 23 -7.42 16.47 -7.93
C GLY A 23 -8.46 17.00 -8.92
N PRO A 24 -8.30 18.26 -9.35
CA PRO A 24 -9.30 18.99 -10.14
C PRO A 24 -9.50 18.45 -11.57
N ASP A 25 -8.55 17.67 -12.07
CA ASP A 25 -8.64 17.04 -13.40
C ASP A 25 -9.36 15.68 -13.38
N ALA A 26 -9.68 15.14 -12.20
CA ALA A 26 -10.37 13.87 -12.04
C ALA A 26 -11.82 13.95 -12.56
N ARG A 27 -12.26 12.88 -13.23
CA ARG A 27 -13.59 12.77 -13.84
C ARG A 27 -14.23 11.43 -13.51
N GLY A 28 -15.52 11.43 -13.22
CA GLY A 28 -16.29 10.21 -12.98
C GLY A 28 -17.20 10.30 -11.76
N ALA A 29 -18.06 9.31 -11.61
CA ALA A 29 -18.98 9.20 -10.47
C ALA A 29 -18.51 8.17 -9.42
N THR A 30 -17.38 7.49 -9.66
CA THR A 30 -16.80 6.51 -8.73
C THR A 30 -15.32 6.80 -8.49
N PRO A 31 -14.74 6.34 -7.36
CA PRO A 31 -13.32 6.50 -7.09
C PRO A 31 -12.43 5.94 -8.20
N GLU A 32 -12.79 4.79 -8.78
CA GLU A 32 -12.00 4.13 -9.83
C GLU A 32 -12.00 4.94 -11.13
N ALA A 33 -13.15 5.53 -11.50
CA ALA A 33 -13.25 6.38 -12.67
C ALA A 33 -12.41 7.66 -12.50
N CYS A 34 -12.47 8.28 -11.32
CA CYS A 34 -11.66 9.44 -10.97
C CYS A 34 -10.16 9.11 -10.96
N ALA A 35 -9.76 8.01 -10.32
CA ALA A 35 -8.38 7.55 -10.25
C ALA A 35 -7.77 7.23 -11.62
N LYS A 36 -8.58 6.72 -12.55
CA LYS A 36 -8.16 6.41 -13.93
C LYS A 36 -8.01 7.66 -14.80
N SER A 37 -8.76 8.72 -14.53
CA SER A 37 -8.81 9.92 -15.38
C SER A 37 -7.85 11.03 -14.94
N THR A 38 -7.45 11.07 -13.67
CA THR A 38 -6.50 12.06 -13.16
C THR A 38 -5.06 11.79 -13.58
N SER A 39 -4.27 12.86 -13.70
CA SER A 39 -2.82 12.85 -13.82
C SER A 39 -2.08 12.82 -12.48
N ARG A 40 -2.79 12.91 -11.34
CA ARG A 40 -2.18 12.88 -10.00
C ARG A 40 -1.39 11.59 -9.79
N LYS A 41 -0.16 11.77 -9.31
CA LYS A 41 0.74 10.69 -8.93
C LYS A 41 0.88 10.62 -7.42
N TRP A 42 1.20 9.44 -6.95
CA TRP A 42 1.46 9.14 -5.55
C TRP A 42 2.87 8.64 -5.40
N VAL A 43 3.43 8.81 -4.21
CA VAL A 43 4.74 8.30 -3.86
C VAL A 43 4.62 7.54 -2.55
N ARG A 44 5.23 6.36 -2.47
CA ARG A 44 5.42 5.66 -1.20
C ARG A 44 6.88 5.58 -0.84
N ASP A 45 7.17 5.63 0.45
CA ASP A 45 8.44 5.17 0.99
C ASP A 45 8.24 3.84 1.74
N GLN A 46 9.14 3.51 2.67
CA GLN A 46 9.02 2.33 3.49
C GLN A 46 7.73 2.32 4.32
N ASP A 47 7.37 3.45 4.93
CA ASP A 47 6.39 3.53 6.00
C ASP A 47 5.15 4.37 5.65
N HIS A 48 5.26 5.25 4.66
CA HIS A 48 4.28 6.28 4.31
C HIS A 48 3.87 6.25 2.85
N LEU A 49 2.68 6.78 2.61
CA LEU A 49 2.13 7.15 1.31
C LEU A 49 1.86 8.66 1.29
N ALA A 50 2.21 9.35 0.20
CA ALA A 50 1.95 10.76 0.03
C ALA A 50 1.65 11.10 -1.44
N VAL A 51 1.14 12.30 -1.68
CA VAL A 51 1.02 12.85 -3.04
C VAL A 51 2.43 13.13 -3.57
N PHE A 52 2.68 12.81 -4.84
CA PHE A 52 3.96 13.08 -5.46
C PHE A 52 4.23 14.59 -5.57
N THR A 53 5.43 14.98 -5.22
CA THR A 53 6.00 16.32 -5.45
C THR A 53 7.32 16.20 -6.20
N GLU A 54 7.72 17.25 -6.90
CA GLU A 54 9.02 17.29 -7.56
C GLU A 54 10.14 17.09 -6.53
N GLY A 55 11.06 16.16 -6.81
CA GLY A 55 12.13 15.77 -5.89
C GLY A 55 11.80 14.64 -4.91
N ALA A 56 10.58 14.11 -4.90
CA ALA A 56 10.25 12.94 -4.09
C ALA A 56 11.10 11.72 -4.52
N THR A 57 11.70 11.05 -3.53
CA THR A 57 12.64 9.93 -3.76
C THR A 57 12.01 8.55 -3.64
N GLY A 58 10.72 8.46 -3.28
CA GLY A 58 10.05 7.17 -3.09
C GLY A 58 9.64 6.48 -4.40
N LEU A 59 8.93 5.36 -4.28
CA LEU A 59 8.33 4.67 -5.41
C LEU A 59 7.09 5.43 -5.89
N VAL A 60 7.15 5.94 -7.12
CA VAL A 60 6.07 6.70 -7.74
C VAL A 60 5.07 5.74 -8.40
N MET A 61 3.77 6.03 -8.24
CA MET A 61 2.70 5.25 -8.84
C MET A 61 1.52 6.13 -9.30
N SER A 62 0.66 5.53 -10.13
CA SER A 62 -0.57 6.17 -10.61
C SER A 62 -1.62 6.27 -9.50
N SER A 63 -2.60 7.17 -9.63
CA SER A 63 -3.76 7.19 -8.73
C SER A 63 -4.57 5.90 -8.78
N GLN A 64 -4.61 5.22 -9.93
CA GLN A 64 -5.26 3.92 -10.08
C GLN A 64 -4.58 2.84 -9.24
N ASP A 65 -3.25 2.77 -9.28
CA ASP A 65 -2.48 1.83 -8.46
C ASP A 65 -2.58 2.15 -6.98
N ALA A 66 -2.47 3.43 -6.61
CA ALA A 66 -2.59 3.85 -5.22
C ALA A 66 -3.95 3.49 -4.64
N LEU A 67 -5.04 3.74 -5.38
CA LEU A 67 -6.40 3.35 -4.96
C LEU A 67 -6.54 1.84 -4.84
N ARG A 68 -6.06 1.07 -5.83
CA ARG A 68 -6.14 -0.40 -5.83
C ARG A 68 -5.38 -1.01 -4.66
N ILE A 69 -4.22 -0.47 -4.32
CA ILE A 69 -3.33 -1.04 -3.31
C ILE A 69 -3.77 -0.59 -1.91
N PHE A 70 -3.95 0.71 -1.68
CA PHE A 70 -4.12 1.27 -0.34
C PHE A 70 -5.58 1.55 0.04
N GLY A 71 -6.47 1.62 -0.95
CA GLY A 71 -7.87 1.99 -0.76
C GLY A 71 -8.07 3.48 -0.52
N LEU A 72 -9.31 3.93 -0.74
CA LEU A 72 -9.66 5.35 -0.73
C LEU A 72 -9.37 6.03 0.61
N LYS A 73 -9.64 5.36 1.75
CA LYS A 73 -9.40 5.90 3.09
C LYS A 73 -7.94 6.31 3.32
N LYS A 74 -6.98 5.55 2.79
CA LYS A 74 -5.56 5.89 2.92
C LYS A 74 -5.13 7.04 2.01
N LEU A 75 -5.78 7.18 0.85
CA LEU A 75 -5.58 8.34 0.01
C LEU A 75 -6.16 9.60 0.66
N GLU A 76 -7.34 9.52 1.26
CA GLU A 76 -7.96 10.62 2.04
C GLU A 76 -7.06 11.06 3.20
N GLU A 77 -6.57 10.10 4.02
CA GLU A 77 -5.62 10.36 5.11
C GLU A 77 -4.36 11.09 4.62
N ALA A 78 -3.80 10.66 3.48
CA ALA A 78 -2.61 11.28 2.92
C ALA A 78 -2.86 12.70 2.38
N ILE A 79 -4.08 13.02 1.94
CA ILE A 79 -4.45 14.36 1.51
C ILE A 79 -4.66 15.27 2.72
N GLU A 80 -5.35 14.77 3.75
CA GLU A 80 -5.69 15.53 4.95
C GLU A 80 -4.45 15.87 5.79
N TYR A 81 -3.55 14.90 5.98
CA TYR A 81 -2.38 15.04 6.87
C TYR A 81 -1.05 15.22 6.11
N GLY A 82 -1.10 15.22 4.78
CA GLY A 82 0.09 15.29 3.91
C GLY A 82 0.80 13.94 3.69
N CYS A 83 0.58 12.96 4.57
CA CYS A 83 0.98 11.57 4.38
C CYS A 83 0.08 10.62 5.18
N ALA A 84 0.07 9.34 4.80
CA ALA A 84 -0.62 8.26 5.51
C ALA A 84 0.37 7.17 5.88
N ILE A 85 0.28 6.64 7.11
CA ILE A 85 1.09 5.50 7.54
C ILE A 85 0.50 4.22 6.92
N ILE A 86 1.32 3.46 6.19
CA ILE A 86 0.91 2.24 5.47
C ILE A 86 1.44 0.95 6.10
N VAL A 87 2.48 1.02 6.92
CA VAL A 87 3.00 -0.18 7.59
C VAL A 87 2.08 -0.64 8.72
N ARG A 88 1.87 -1.95 8.82
CA ARG A 88 1.06 -2.55 9.90
C ARG A 88 1.70 -2.39 11.28
N ASN A 89 3.03 -2.47 11.34
CA ASN A 89 3.83 -2.32 12.54
C ASN A 89 5.27 -1.96 12.14
N HIS A 90 6.08 -1.55 13.11
CA HIS A 90 7.47 -1.11 12.91
C HIS A 90 8.42 -2.20 12.37
N ALA A 91 8.03 -3.48 12.38
CA ALA A 91 8.84 -4.56 11.87
C ALA A 91 8.58 -4.89 10.38
N GLU A 92 7.63 -4.20 9.76
CA GLU A 92 7.45 -4.24 8.31
C GLU A 92 8.27 -3.14 7.63
N PRO A 93 8.83 -3.39 6.42
CA PRO A 93 8.69 -4.59 5.59
C PRO A 93 9.68 -5.72 5.91
N ALA A 94 10.58 -5.52 6.89
CA ALA A 94 11.66 -6.46 7.20
C ALA A 94 11.18 -7.91 7.45
N ASN A 95 10.09 -8.07 8.19
CA ASN A 95 9.49 -9.39 8.43
C ASN A 95 8.95 -10.02 7.14
N SER A 96 8.21 -9.26 6.31
CA SER A 96 7.70 -9.76 5.02
C SER A 96 8.83 -10.23 4.09
N LEU A 97 9.91 -9.45 3.98
CA LEU A 97 11.07 -9.81 3.15
C LEU A 97 11.73 -11.10 3.65
N ARG A 98 12.02 -11.16 4.95
CA ARG A 98 12.68 -12.32 5.57
C ARG A 98 11.83 -13.59 5.44
N GLN A 99 10.53 -13.48 5.72
CA GLN A 99 9.58 -14.59 5.59
C GLN A 99 9.55 -15.11 4.15
N ARG A 100 9.42 -14.20 3.18
CA ARG A 100 9.39 -14.60 1.77
C ARG A 100 10.71 -15.24 1.31
N ARG A 101 11.84 -14.71 1.77
CA ARG A 101 13.15 -15.31 1.49
C ARG A 101 13.22 -16.76 1.98
N TYR A 102 12.74 -17.05 3.19
CA TYR A 102 12.67 -18.42 3.71
C TYR A 102 11.73 -19.31 2.89
N GLU A 103 10.58 -18.80 2.45
CA GLU A 103 9.66 -19.55 1.58
C GLU A 103 10.23 -19.89 0.20
N CYS A 104 11.24 -19.14 -0.26
CA CYS A 104 11.95 -19.41 -1.49
C CYS A 104 13.20 -20.29 -1.29
N ASP A 105 13.44 -20.79 -0.08
CA ASP A 105 14.65 -21.55 0.30
C ASP A 105 15.96 -20.82 -0.06
N LEU A 106 15.99 -19.49 0.13
CA LEU A 106 17.17 -18.68 -0.13
C LEU A 106 17.84 -18.23 1.17
N ASP A 107 19.17 -18.20 1.17
CA ASP A 107 19.93 -17.46 2.17
C ASP A 107 20.16 -15.99 1.73
N GLN A 108 20.68 -15.17 2.64
CA GLN A 108 20.91 -13.75 2.35
C GLN A 108 22.04 -13.52 1.32
N HIS A 109 23.02 -14.43 1.20
CA HIS A 109 24.08 -14.34 0.19
C HIS A 109 23.54 -14.57 -1.21
N GLN A 110 22.65 -15.54 -1.38
CA GLN A 110 21.98 -15.81 -2.64
C GLN A 110 21.09 -14.64 -3.05
N VAL A 111 20.38 -14.01 -2.11
CA VAL A 111 19.61 -12.78 -2.40
C VAL A 111 20.55 -11.65 -2.82
N ALA A 112 21.65 -11.42 -2.10
CA ALA A 112 22.65 -10.41 -2.44
C ALA A 112 23.23 -10.62 -3.85
N GLN A 113 23.54 -11.87 -4.23
CA GLN A 113 23.98 -12.23 -5.58
C GLN A 113 22.91 -11.96 -6.64
N LYS A 114 21.65 -12.36 -6.39
CA LYS A 114 20.53 -12.14 -7.32
C LYS A 114 20.21 -10.67 -7.53
N THR A 115 20.31 -9.85 -6.48
CA THR A 115 20.00 -8.43 -6.56
C THR A 115 21.19 -7.59 -6.99
N GLY A 116 22.43 -8.07 -6.84
CA GLY A 116 23.66 -7.27 -7.01
C GLY A 116 23.85 -6.27 -5.86
N MET A 117 23.46 -6.64 -4.64
CA MET A 117 23.61 -5.84 -3.42
C MET A 117 24.70 -6.45 -2.53
N SER A 118 25.20 -5.68 -1.54
CA SER A 118 26.04 -6.27 -0.51
C SER A 118 25.20 -7.08 0.50
N ILE A 119 25.85 -8.01 1.19
CA ILE A 119 25.18 -8.82 2.23
C ILE A 119 24.72 -7.94 3.42
N GLU A 120 25.45 -6.87 3.72
CA GLU A 120 25.08 -5.84 4.70
C GLU A 120 23.76 -5.18 4.31
N GLN A 121 23.62 -4.73 3.05
CA GLN A 121 22.39 -4.08 2.58
C GLN A 121 21.17 -5.01 2.67
N VAL A 122 21.33 -6.30 2.33
CA VAL A 122 20.25 -7.29 2.46
C VAL A 122 19.86 -7.49 3.92
N ARG A 123 20.86 -7.63 4.80
CA ARG A 123 20.66 -7.78 6.25
C ARG A 123 19.97 -6.56 6.86
N ASP A 124 20.33 -5.35 6.43
CA ASP A 124 19.73 -4.11 6.88
C ASP A 124 18.26 -4.00 6.43
N CYS A 125 17.95 -4.39 5.19
CA CYS A 125 16.56 -4.45 4.70
C CYS A 125 15.70 -5.48 5.45
N GLU A 126 16.29 -6.59 5.91
CA GLU A 126 15.64 -7.59 6.75
C GLU A 126 15.72 -7.27 8.26
N ASN A 127 16.26 -6.13 8.66
CA ASN A 127 16.38 -5.74 10.06
C ASN A 127 15.29 -4.73 10.44
N SER A 128 14.36 -5.12 11.32
CA SER A 128 13.27 -4.26 11.80
C SER A 128 13.71 -3.02 12.58
N ARG A 129 15.00 -2.93 12.96
CA ARG A 129 15.57 -1.76 13.64
C ARG A 129 16.21 -0.76 12.69
N THR A 130 16.28 -1.08 11.39
CA THR A 130 16.95 -0.25 10.39
C THR A 130 15.94 0.25 9.37
N ARG A 131 15.93 1.56 9.13
CA ARG A 131 15.18 2.13 8.00
C ARG A 131 16.04 2.02 6.76
N SER A 132 15.54 1.30 5.77
CA SER A 132 16.25 1.07 4.51
C SER A 132 15.66 1.94 3.40
N ASP A 133 16.49 2.23 2.40
CA ASP A 133 16.02 2.92 1.20
C ASP A 133 14.98 2.06 0.47
N ILE A 134 13.87 2.67 0.05
CA ILE A 134 12.75 1.95 -0.56
C ILE A 134 13.13 1.30 -1.90
N HIS A 135 14.13 1.81 -2.62
CA HIS A 135 14.63 1.21 -3.85
C HIS A 135 15.46 -0.06 -3.58
N LEU A 136 16.17 -0.12 -2.44
CA LEU A 136 16.84 -1.36 -2.02
C LEU A 136 15.81 -2.42 -1.65
N ILE A 137 14.77 -2.04 -0.89
CA ILE A 137 13.63 -2.90 -0.58
C ILE A 137 12.97 -3.38 -1.89
N ALA A 138 12.75 -2.49 -2.85
CA ALA A 138 12.11 -2.84 -4.12
C ALA A 138 12.93 -3.86 -4.93
N ARG A 139 14.26 -3.72 -4.97
CA ARG A 139 15.15 -4.71 -5.60
C ARG A 139 15.02 -6.08 -4.95
N ILE A 140 14.97 -6.16 -3.62
CA ILE A 140 14.75 -7.42 -2.90
C ILE A 140 13.35 -7.98 -3.20
N CYS A 141 12.31 -7.14 -3.18
CA CYS A 141 10.95 -7.56 -3.54
C CYS A 141 10.91 -8.23 -4.92
N HIS A 142 11.52 -7.60 -5.94
CA HIS A 142 11.57 -8.19 -7.28
C HIS A 142 12.31 -9.54 -7.31
N ALA A 143 13.43 -9.67 -6.61
CA ALA A 143 14.17 -10.95 -6.53
C ALA A 143 13.39 -12.06 -5.80
N LEU A 144 12.48 -11.70 -4.90
CA LEU A 144 11.63 -12.61 -4.11
C LEU A 144 10.22 -12.80 -4.70
N GLY A 145 9.91 -12.16 -5.84
CA GLY A 145 8.59 -12.22 -6.47
C GLY A 145 7.48 -11.53 -5.67
N LEU A 146 7.81 -10.48 -4.93
CA LEU A 146 6.87 -9.61 -4.21
C LEU A 146 6.59 -8.33 -5.01
N ASP A 147 5.40 -7.76 -4.80
CA ASP A 147 5.08 -6.42 -5.29
C ASP A 147 5.70 -5.37 -4.32
N PRO A 148 6.68 -4.55 -4.77
CA PRO A 148 7.28 -3.52 -3.93
C PRO A 148 6.30 -2.44 -3.52
N LEU A 149 5.20 -2.24 -4.26
CA LEU A 149 4.19 -1.24 -3.93
C LEU A 149 3.27 -1.69 -2.80
N SER A 150 3.14 -2.98 -2.53
CA SER A 150 2.26 -3.51 -1.47
C SER A 150 3.00 -4.15 -0.29
N VAL A 151 4.33 -4.32 -0.34
CA VAL A 151 5.09 -4.94 0.76
C VAL A 151 4.93 -4.15 2.06
N GLY A 152 4.71 -4.87 3.17
CA GLY A 152 4.50 -4.30 4.51
C GLY A 152 3.12 -3.69 4.75
N PHE A 153 2.33 -3.48 3.69
CA PHE A 153 0.95 -3.03 3.80
C PHE A 153 0.01 -4.23 3.92
N VAL A 154 -0.81 -4.22 4.96
CA VAL A 154 -1.96 -5.13 5.08
C VAL A 154 -3.19 -4.25 5.04
N PRO A 155 -4.07 -4.36 4.03
CA PRO A 155 -5.32 -3.63 4.04
C PRO A 155 -6.03 -3.98 5.34
N SER A 156 -6.37 -2.95 6.13
CA SER A 156 -7.30 -3.13 7.24
C SER A 156 -8.52 -3.82 6.64
N ARG A 157 -8.85 -5.04 7.09
CA ARG A 157 -10.09 -5.72 6.72
C ARG A 157 -11.25 -4.90 7.29
N SER A 158 -11.60 -3.78 6.66
CA SER A 158 -12.90 -3.18 6.85
C SER A 158 -13.92 -4.16 6.29
N ASN A 159 -14.96 -4.41 7.07
CA ASN A 159 -16.05 -5.39 6.85
C ASN A 159 -16.89 -5.13 5.57
N ASP A 160 -16.35 -4.47 4.55
CA ASP A 160 -17.05 -3.97 3.37
C ASP A 160 -16.89 -4.83 2.11
N LEU A 161 -16.20 -5.97 2.20
CA LEU A 161 -16.38 -6.99 1.16
C LEU A 161 -17.73 -7.67 1.42
N PRO A 162 -18.68 -7.63 0.47
CA PRO A 162 -19.88 -8.45 0.60
C PRO A 162 -19.43 -9.89 0.77
N SER A 163 -19.82 -10.49 1.90
CA SER A 163 -19.57 -11.90 2.14
C SER A 163 -20.02 -12.69 0.90
N PRO A 164 -19.23 -13.66 0.40
CA PRO A 164 -19.71 -14.52 -0.66
C PRO A 164 -21.03 -15.12 -0.16
N LYS A 165 -22.13 -14.85 -0.89
CA LYS A 165 -23.44 -15.43 -0.58
C LYS A 165 -23.19 -16.91 -0.41
N LYS A 166 -23.32 -17.42 0.82
CA LYS A 166 -23.26 -18.85 1.09
C LYS A 166 -24.29 -19.46 0.15
N GLY A 167 -23.81 -20.16 -0.87
CA GLY A 167 -24.68 -20.88 -1.79
C GLY A 167 -25.59 -21.75 -0.95
N VAL A 168 -26.89 -21.52 -1.09
CA VAL A 168 -27.89 -22.45 -0.62
C VAL A 168 -27.65 -23.71 -1.45
N SER A 169 -27.04 -24.72 -0.83
CA SER A 169 -27.04 -26.05 -1.40
C SER A 169 -28.48 -26.58 -1.38
N PRO A 170 -28.92 -27.26 -2.44
CA PRO A 170 -30.28 -27.78 -2.59
C PRO A 170 -30.64 -28.84 -1.54
#